data_AF-A0A133V5C5-F1
#
_entry.id   AF-A0A133V5C5-F1
#
_cell.length_a   1.000
_cell.length_b   1.000
_cell.length_c   1.000
_cell.angle_alpha   90.00
_cell.angle_beta   90.00
_cell.angle_gamma   90.00
#
_symmetry.space_group_name_H-M   'P 1'
#
loop_
_entity.id
_entity.type
_entity.pdbx_description
1 polymer ?
#
loop_
_entity_poly.entity_id
_entity_poly.type
_entity_poly.pdbx_seq_one_letter_code
_entity_poly.pdbx_strand_id
1 'polypeptide(L)'
;MRDNSTVKLSLLCSLTGIAVLYAGAVQMRPGLTPIAKLDEDYVGLKVKVSGQVIDISDHPDGHLFLKLKDDSGGVISVPIFSRVRSELGENIALLDNVQVTGQVKLYKGELELVPDKAGTIQIVQTPYTDLSRVTRERLGQIIKTRGVISA
;
A
#
# COMPACT_ATOMS: atom_id res chain seq x y z
N MET A 1 -55.09 15.82 10.12
CA MET A 1 -54.20 15.76 11.29
C MET A 1 -52.94 15.03 10.87
N ARG A 2 -51.77 15.69 10.90
CA ARG A 2 -50.49 15.10 10.48
C ARG A 2 -50.10 14.07 11.53
N ASP A 3 -50.14 12.78 11.19
CA ASP A 3 -49.89 11.72 12.15
C ASP A 3 -48.39 11.72 12.53
N ASN A 4 -48.10 12.29 13.69
CA ASN A 4 -46.75 12.42 14.23
C ASN A 4 -46.10 11.04 14.49
N SER A 5 -46.89 9.97 14.61
CA SER A 5 -46.40 8.59 14.76
C SER A 5 -45.73 8.09 13.48
N THR A 6 -46.36 8.33 12.32
CA THR A 6 -45.82 7.91 11.01
C THR A 6 -44.53 8.65 10.66
N VAL A 7 -44.47 9.95 10.95
CA VAL A 7 -43.27 10.78 10.75
C VAL A 7 -42.12 10.27 11.63
N LYS A 8 -42.36 10.03 12.92
CA LYS A 8 -41.33 9.49 13.83
C LYS A 8 -40.82 8.11 13.40
N LEU A 9 -41.70 7.22 12.94
CA LEU A 9 -41.32 5.89 12.50
C LEU A 9 -40.45 5.93 11.24
N SER A 10 -40.82 6.77 10.26
CA SER A 10 -40.02 6.98 9.04
C SER A 10 -38.65 7.59 9.34
N LEU A 11 -38.58 8.53 10.29
CA LEU A 11 -37.34 9.16 10.73
C LEU A 11 -36.42 8.16 11.42
N LEU A 12 -36.97 7.29 12.27
CA LEU A 12 -36.21 6.25 12.96
C LEU A 12 -35.64 5.25 11.95
N CYS A 13 -36.45 4.83 10.96
CA CYS A 13 -36.06 3.87 9.94
C CYS A 13 -34.97 4.40 8.99
N SER A 14 -35.00 5.70 8.66
CA SER A 14 -33.94 6.30 7.84
C SER A 14 -32.63 6.45 8.61
N LEU A 15 -32.70 6.85 9.90
CA LEU A 15 -31.52 6.95 10.75
C LEU A 15 -30.85 5.60 10.98
N THR A 16 -31.64 4.55 11.21
CA THR A 16 -31.10 3.18 11.33
C THR A 16 -30.50 2.71 10.01
N GLY A 17 -31.15 2.97 8.87
CA GLY A 17 -30.59 2.65 7.55
C GLY A 17 -29.24 3.31 7.30
N ILE A 18 -29.13 4.62 7.56
CA ILE A 18 -27.86 5.37 7.44
C ILE A 18 -26.80 4.83 8.40
N ALA A 19 -27.17 4.53 9.65
CA ALA A 19 -26.24 3.97 10.63
C ALA A 19 -25.70 2.60 10.20
N VAL A 20 -26.56 1.73 9.64
CA VAL A 20 -26.16 0.42 9.10
C VAL A 20 -25.25 0.58 7.89
N LEU A 21 -25.59 1.47 6.95
CA LEU A 21 -24.75 1.76 5.79
C LEU A 21 -23.38 2.32 6.21
N TYR A 22 -23.34 3.23 7.18
CA TYR A 22 -22.11 3.77 7.72
C TYR A 22 -21.26 2.70 8.39
N ALA A 23 -21.86 1.85 9.24
CA ALA A 23 -21.16 0.75 9.89
C ALA A 23 -20.58 -0.25 8.86
N GLY A 24 -21.37 -0.60 7.84
CA GLY A 24 -20.92 -1.44 6.73
C GLY A 24 -19.76 -0.82 5.96
N ALA A 25 -19.81 0.48 5.68
CA ALA A 25 -18.75 1.22 5.01
C ALA A 25 -17.44 1.25 5.82
N VAL A 26 -17.53 1.43 7.14
CA VAL A 26 -16.35 1.46 8.03
C VAL A 26 -15.69 0.07 8.13
N GLN A 27 -16.46 -1.00 8.00
CA GLN A 27 -15.93 -2.37 8.13
C GLN A 27 -15.25 -2.90 6.85
N MET A 28 -15.53 -2.30 5.67
CA MET A 28 -14.94 -2.71 4.40
C MET A 28 -13.44 -2.38 4.35
N ARG A 29 -12.60 -3.34 4.75
CA ARG A 29 -11.15 -3.29 4.50
C ARG A 29 -10.88 -3.83 3.09
N PRO A 30 -10.16 -3.12 2.23
CA PRO A 30 -9.79 -3.67 0.93
C PRO A 30 -8.96 -4.95 1.11
N GLY A 31 -9.38 -6.00 0.42
CA GLY A 31 -8.61 -7.24 0.28
C GLY A 31 -7.35 -7.01 -0.54
N LEU A 32 -6.42 -7.98 -0.49
CA LEU A 32 -5.23 -7.93 -1.34
C LEU A 32 -5.64 -8.03 -2.81
N THR A 33 -5.26 -7.02 -3.58
CA THR A 33 -5.47 -6.94 -5.03
C THR A 33 -4.15 -7.28 -5.70
N PRO A 34 -4.10 -8.31 -6.57
CA PRO A 34 -2.90 -8.61 -7.36
C PRO A 34 -2.53 -7.42 -8.25
N ILE A 35 -1.25 -7.07 -8.31
CA ILE A 35 -0.77 -5.90 -9.03
C ILE A 35 -1.05 -6.03 -10.54
N ALA A 36 -0.92 -7.23 -11.12
CA ALA A 36 -1.18 -7.46 -12.54
C ALA A 36 -2.66 -7.28 -12.95
N LYS A 37 -3.58 -7.14 -11.99
CA LYS A 37 -5.00 -6.84 -12.27
C LYS A 37 -5.31 -5.35 -12.30
N LEU A 38 -4.38 -4.49 -11.89
CA LEU A 38 -4.62 -3.06 -11.87
C LEU A 38 -4.57 -2.53 -13.31
N ASP A 39 -5.69 -2.00 -13.76
CA ASP A 39 -5.90 -1.33 -15.03
C ASP A 39 -6.57 0.04 -14.81
N GLU A 40 -6.99 0.69 -15.89
CA GLU A 40 -7.62 2.01 -15.83
C GLU A 40 -8.98 2.02 -15.09
N ASP A 41 -9.68 0.88 -15.00
CA ASP A 41 -10.96 0.79 -14.28
C ASP A 41 -10.77 0.90 -12.76
N TYR A 42 -9.54 0.70 -12.28
CA TYR A 42 -9.19 0.90 -10.87
C TYR A 42 -8.90 2.36 -10.53
N VAL A 43 -8.76 3.27 -11.50
CA VAL A 43 -8.42 4.67 -11.24
C VAL A 43 -9.47 5.31 -10.32
N GLY A 44 -8.98 5.95 -9.26
CA GLY A 44 -9.81 6.56 -8.22
C GLY A 44 -10.21 5.60 -7.10
N LEU A 45 -10.11 4.28 -7.29
CA LEU A 45 -10.42 3.28 -6.26
C LEU A 45 -9.29 3.16 -5.23
N LYS A 46 -9.68 2.82 -4.00
CA LYS A 46 -8.74 2.50 -2.93
C LYS A 46 -8.51 0.99 -2.89
N VAL A 47 -7.29 0.56 -3.17
CA VAL A 47 -6.90 -0.84 -3.19
C VAL A 47 -5.78 -1.10 -2.19
N LYS A 48 -5.57 -2.38 -1.89
CA LYS A 48 -4.44 -2.84 -1.09
C LYS A 48 -3.61 -3.81 -1.91
N VAL A 49 -2.31 -3.55 -2.03
CA VAL A 49 -1.35 -4.44 -2.69
C VAL A 49 -0.28 -4.87 -1.70
N SER A 50 0.38 -5.98 -1.99
CA SER A 50 1.57 -6.45 -1.26
C SER A 50 2.60 -6.86 -2.28
N GLY A 51 3.83 -6.34 -2.17
CA GLY A 51 4.89 -6.67 -3.12
C GLY A 51 6.28 -6.35 -2.57
N GLN A 52 7.29 -6.92 -3.21
CA GLN A 52 8.68 -6.65 -2.93
C GLN A 52 9.12 -5.34 -3.58
N VAL A 53 9.90 -4.54 -2.86
CA VAL A 53 10.54 -3.33 -3.37
C VAL A 53 11.67 -3.73 -4.33
N ILE A 54 11.45 -3.50 -5.63
CA ILE A 54 12.43 -3.79 -6.69
C ILE A 54 13.19 -2.54 -7.16
N ASP A 55 12.69 -1.35 -6.83
CA ASP A 55 13.32 -0.07 -7.11
C ASP A 55 12.97 0.94 -6.02
N ILE A 56 13.92 1.83 -5.69
CA ILE A 56 13.80 2.86 -4.67
C ILE A 56 14.55 4.12 -5.11
N SER A 57 13.88 5.28 -5.04
CA SER A 57 14.47 6.56 -5.39
C SER A 57 14.02 7.67 -4.45
N ASP A 58 15.01 8.40 -3.92
CA ASP A 58 14.80 9.60 -3.12
C ASP A 58 14.64 10.83 -4.00
N HIS A 59 13.69 11.69 -3.64
CA HIS A 59 13.55 13.03 -4.22
C HIS A 59 14.14 14.09 -3.28
N PRO A 60 14.79 15.16 -3.79
CA PRO A 60 15.29 16.27 -2.98
C PRO A 60 14.22 16.91 -2.06
N ASP A 61 12.96 16.92 -2.50
CA ASP A 61 11.83 17.44 -1.72
C ASP A 61 11.33 16.48 -0.61
N GLY A 62 12.09 15.41 -0.34
CA GLY A 62 11.80 14.42 0.70
C GLY A 62 10.76 13.37 0.30
N HIS A 63 10.38 13.26 -0.98
CA HIS A 63 9.54 12.16 -1.47
C HIS A 63 10.36 10.86 -1.58
N LEU A 64 9.66 9.73 -1.51
CA LEU A 64 10.24 8.41 -1.75
C LEU A 64 9.41 7.72 -2.83
N PHE A 65 10.05 7.34 -3.94
CA PHE A 65 9.41 6.63 -5.03
C PHE A 65 9.82 5.16 -4.98
N LEU A 66 8.85 4.27 -4.93
CA LEU A 66 9.08 2.82 -4.94
C LEU A 66 8.50 2.20 -6.22
N LYS A 67 9.10 1.10 -6.66
CA LYS A 67 8.41 0.13 -7.52
C LYS A 67 8.22 -1.17 -6.75
N LEU A 68 6.97 -1.63 -6.68
CA LEU A 68 6.61 -2.89 -6.06
C LEU A 68 6.30 -3.93 -7.11
N LYS A 69 6.79 -5.15 -6.90
CA LYS A 69 6.47 -6.33 -7.71
C LYS A 69 5.88 -7.41 -6.81
N ASP A 70 4.79 -8.03 -7.25
CA ASP A 70 4.20 -9.18 -6.56
C ASP A 70 4.34 -10.47 -7.39
N ASP A 71 3.81 -11.57 -6.84
CA ASP A 71 3.86 -12.89 -7.47
C ASP A 71 2.93 -13.01 -8.69
N SER A 72 2.04 -12.04 -8.92
CA SER A 72 1.22 -11.98 -10.14
C SER A 72 2.01 -11.51 -11.36
N GLY A 73 3.26 -11.07 -11.16
CA GLY A 73 4.14 -10.56 -12.19
C GLY A 73 3.94 -9.08 -12.50
N GLY A 74 2.92 -8.45 -11.89
CA GLY A 74 2.64 -7.02 -12.03
C GLY A 74 3.67 -6.17 -11.30
N VAL A 75 3.88 -4.96 -11.82
CA VAL A 75 4.72 -3.94 -11.20
C VAL A 75 3.93 -2.65 -11.09
N ILE A 76 3.99 -1.98 -9.95
CA ILE A 76 3.33 -0.69 -9.74
C ILE A 76 4.24 0.32 -9.05
N SER A 77 4.15 1.57 -9.50
CA SER A 77 4.80 2.72 -8.88
C SER A 77 4.03 3.15 -7.63
N VAL A 78 4.76 3.40 -6.53
CA VAL A 78 4.19 3.83 -5.25
C VAL A 78 4.93 5.09 -4.79
N PRO A 79 4.44 6.29 -5.15
CA PRO A 79 4.99 7.53 -4.64
C PRO A 79 4.53 7.75 -3.19
N ILE A 80 5.50 7.82 -2.27
CA ILE A 80 5.29 8.18 -0.87
C ILE A 80 5.74 9.63 -0.71
N PHE A 81 4.77 10.54 -0.70
CA PHE A 81 5.03 11.97 -0.55
C PHE A 81 5.62 12.32 0.81
N SER A 82 6.34 13.44 0.88
CA SER A 82 7.18 13.83 2.02
C SER A 82 6.41 13.86 3.35
N ARG A 83 5.16 14.36 3.36
CA ARG A 83 4.30 14.35 4.54
C ARG A 83 4.01 12.93 5.05
N VAL A 84 3.69 12.00 4.15
CA VAL A 84 3.43 10.60 4.51
C VAL A 84 4.74 9.93 4.95
N ARG A 85 5.83 10.21 4.24
CA ARG A 85 7.15 9.66 4.55
C ARG A 85 7.66 10.11 5.92
N SER A 86 7.48 11.37 6.30
CA SER A 86 7.94 11.90 7.60
C SER A 86 7.24 11.26 8.79
N GLU A 87 6.06 10.66 8.57
CA GLU A 87 5.29 9.95 9.60
C GLU A 87 5.63 8.45 9.66
N LEU A 88 6.49 7.93 8.76
CA LEU A 88 6.94 6.54 8.82
C LEU A 88 7.94 6.35 9.96
N GLY A 89 7.66 5.37 10.84
CA GLY A 89 8.56 5.01 11.94
C GLY A 89 9.74 4.13 11.52
N GLU A 90 9.72 3.59 10.30
CA GLU A 90 10.72 2.67 9.79
C GLU A 90 11.12 3.03 8.35
N ASN A 91 12.38 2.77 8.00
CA ASN A 91 12.87 2.95 6.64
C ASN A 91 12.54 1.74 5.77
N ILE A 92 12.12 2.02 4.54
CA ILE A 92 11.92 1.03 3.48
C ILE A 92 13.25 0.85 2.75
N ALA A 93 13.70 -0.39 2.56
CA ALA A 93 14.86 -0.70 1.75
C ALA A 93 14.50 -1.62 0.58
N LEU A 94 15.41 -1.71 -0.40
CA LEU A 94 15.32 -2.71 -1.46
C LEU A 94 15.14 -4.11 -0.89
N LEU A 95 14.35 -4.92 -1.61
CA LEU A 95 13.98 -6.29 -1.29
C LEU A 95 13.04 -6.46 -0.08
N ASP A 96 12.71 -5.40 0.66
CA ASP A 96 11.66 -5.49 1.68
C ASP A 96 10.31 -5.77 1.03
N ASN A 97 9.47 -6.54 1.71
CA ASN A 97 8.09 -6.70 1.32
C ASN A 97 7.28 -5.57 1.94
N VAL A 98 6.50 -4.86 1.15
CA VAL A 98 5.68 -3.74 1.61
C VAL A 98 4.25 -3.97 1.20
N GLN A 99 3.34 -3.87 2.17
CA GLN A 99 1.91 -3.84 1.92
C GLN A 99 1.44 -2.39 1.97
N VAL A 100 0.80 -1.94 0.89
CA VAL A 100 0.35 -0.56 0.73
C VAL A 100 -1.14 -0.54 0.48
N THR A 101 -1.89 0.23 1.25
CA THR A 101 -3.26 0.64 0.89
C THR A 101 -3.25 2.08 0.43
N GLY A 102 -3.73 2.32 -0.79
CA GLY A 102 -3.68 3.63 -1.44
C GLY A 102 -4.73 3.78 -2.52
N GLN A 103 -4.83 4.98 -3.08
CA GLN A 103 -5.68 5.26 -4.23
C GLN A 103 -4.90 5.01 -5.52
N VAL A 104 -5.50 4.29 -6.47
CA VAL A 104 -4.92 4.15 -7.81
C VAL A 104 -5.11 5.46 -8.58
N LYS A 105 -4.04 5.98 -9.17
CA LYS A 105 -4.04 7.19 -9.98
C LYS A 105 -3.34 6.93 -11.30
N LEU A 106 -3.76 7.64 -12.35
CA LEU A 106 -3.03 7.70 -13.61
C LEU A 106 -2.14 8.94 -13.59
N TYR A 107 -0.83 8.76 -13.68
CA TYR A 107 0.15 9.84 -13.77
C TYR A 107 1.04 9.63 -14.99
N LYS A 108 1.03 10.60 -15.91
CA LYS A 108 1.79 10.55 -17.17
C LYS A 108 1.61 9.25 -17.98
N GLY A 109 0.42 8.65 -17.91
CA GLY A 109 0.08 7.41 -18.62
C GLY A 109 0.46 6.12 -17.87
N GLU A 110 1.00 6.21 -16.66
CA GLU A 110 1.30 5.05 -15.82
C GLU A 110 0.41 5.01 -14.57
N LEU A 111 0.01 3.81 -14.16
CA LEU A 111 -0.73 3.62 -12.91
C LEU A 111 0.20 3.72 -11.70
N GLU A 112 -0.20 4.53 -10.74
CA GLU A 112 0.45 4.69 -9.45
C GLU A 112 -0.51 4.34 -8.32
N LEU A 113 0.01 3.75 -7.25
CA LEU A 113 -0.72 3.55 -6.01
C LEU A 113 -0.25 4.57 -4.97
N VAL A 114 -1.09 5.54 -4.65
CA VAL A 114 -0.75 6.65 -3.76
C VAL A 114 -1.32 6.41 -2.36
N PRO A 115 -0.49 6.11 -1.33
CA PRO A 115 -0.95 6.01 0.05
C PRO A 115 -1.34 7.38 0.61
N ASP A 116 -2.37 7.42 1.46
CA ASP A 116 -2.90 8.66 2.06
C ASP A 116 -2.26 9.04 3.41
N LYS A 117 -1.72 8.06 4.14
CA LYS A 117 -1.11 8.23 5.47
C LYS A 117 -0.13 7.11 5.79
N ALA A 118 0.80 7.35 6.70
CA ALA A 118 1.83 6.35 7.06
C ALA A 118 1.22 5.03 7.54
N GLY A 119 0.11 5.08 8.30
CA GLY A 119 -0.56 3.88 8.82
C GLY A 119 -1.19 2.96 7.76
N THR A 120 -1.21 3.32 6.47
CA THR A 120 -1.62 2.41 5.38
C THR A 120 -0.45 1.70 4.71
N ILE A 121 0.77 1.93 5.18
CA ILE A 121 2.00 1.31 4.72
C ILE A 121 2.48 0.37 5.82
N GLN A 122 2.63 -0.91 5.50
CA GLN A 122 3.15 -1.92 6.43
C GLN A 122 4.40 -2.52 5.82
N ILE A 123 5.51 -2.41 6.53
CA ILE A 123 6.82 -2.87 6.09
C ILE A 123 7.08 -4.24 6.73
N VAL A 124 7.30 -5.24 5.90
CA VAL A 124 7.75 -6.58 6.31
C VAL A 124 9.19 -6.70 5.86
N GLN A 125 10.11 -6.38 6.77
CA GLN A 125 11.53 -6.37 6.48
C GLN A 125 12.02 -7.76 6.08
N THR A 126 12.72 -7.82 4.94
CA THR A 126 13.36 -9.06 4.51
C THR A 126 14.63 -9.26 5.35
N PRO A 127 14.83 -10.44 5.97
CA PRO A 127 16.00 -10.69 6.81
C PRO A 127 17.28 -10.63 5.99
N TYR A 128 18.36 -10.16 6.62
CA TYR A 128 19.67 -10.17 6.00
C TYR A 128 20.16 -11.62 5.83
N THR A 129 20.66 -11.92 4.64
CA THR A 129 21.49 -13.09 4.36
C THR A 129 22.87 -12.86 4.97
N ASP A 130 23.35 -13.85 5.73
CA ASP A 130 24.71 -13.89 6.23
C ASP A 130 25.71 -13.99 5.07
N LEU A 131 26.80 -13.20 5.12
CA LEU A 131 27.82 -13.20 4.08
C LEU A 131 28.44 -14.60 3.86
N SER A 132 28.53 -15.42 4.91
CA SER A 132 29.01 -16.81 4.80
C SER A 132 28.10 -17.70 3.94
N ARG A 133 26.84 -17.31 3.74
CA ARG A 133 25.83 -18.03 2.94
C ARG A 133 25.74 -17.53 1.50
N VAL A 134 26.63 -16.63 1.09
CA VAL A 134 26.73 -16.16 -0.29
C VAL A 134 27.66 -17.10 -1.05
N THR A 135 27.07 -18.12 -1.65
CA THR A 135 27.80 -19.19 -2.36
C THR A 135 27.45 -19.20 -3.87
N ARG A 136 28.21 -19.98 -4.64
CA ARG A 136 27.94 -20.18 -6.09
C ARG A 136 26.58 -20.83 -6.39
N GLU A 137 25.98 -21.53 -5.42
CA GLU A 137 24.66 -22.15 -5.58
C GLU A 137 23.53 -21.11 -5.68
N ARG A 138 23.80 -19.86 -5.29
CA ARG A 138 22.85 -18.75 -5.33
C ARG A 138 23.13 -17.77 -6.47
N LEU A 139 23.87 -18.19 -7.50
CA LEU A 139 24.13 -17.36 -8.68
C LEU A 139 22.83 -16.88 -9.31
N GLY A 140 22.76 -15.58 -9.62
CA GLY A 140 21.58 -14.94 -10.18
C GLY A 140 20.49 -14.57 -9.17
N GLN A 141 20.64 -14.91 -7.89
CA GLN A 141 19.70 -14.47 -6.84
C GLN A 141 20.11 -13.09 -6.31
N ILE A 142 19.14 -12.18 -6.21
CA ILE A 142 19.31 -10.91 -5.51
C ILE A 142 19.12 -11.16 -4.01
N ILE A 143 20.06 -10.71 -3.19
CA ILE A 143 20.04 -10.91 -1.73
C ILE A 143 20.31 -9.61 -0.98
N LYS A 144 19.76 -9.50 0.24
CA LYS A 144 20.06 -8.43 1.19
C LYS A 144 21.13 -8.94 2.16
N THR A 145 22.25 -8.25 2.34
CA THR A 145 23.32 -8.67 3.28
C THR A 145 23.72 -7.51 4.19
N ARG A 146 24.31 -7.81 5.35
CA ARG A 146 24.91 -6.82 6.26
C ARG A 146 26.31 -7.29 6.65
N GLY A 147 27.26 -6.38 6.75
CA GLY A 147 28.62 -6.65 7.17
C GLY A 147 29.29 -5.42 7.77
N VAL A 148 30.51 -5.60 8.25
CA VAL A 148 31.39 -4.53 8.74
C VAL A 148 32.59 -4.46 7.80
N ILE A 149 33.03 -3.25 7.45
CA ILE A 149 34.26 -3.05 6.69
C ILE A 149 35.43 -3.08 7.69
N SER A 150 36.28 -4.10 7.61
CA SER A 150 37.52 -4.20 8.40
C SER A 150 38.73 -3.89 7.52
N ALA A 151 39.69 -3.13 8.07
CA ALA A 151 40.99 -2.88 7.45
C ALA A 151 41.98 -4.02 7.72
#